data_AF-A0A7V2CJI2-F1
#
_entry.id   AF-A0A7V2CJI2-F1
#
_cell.length_a   1.000
_cell.length_b   1.000
_cell.length_c   1.000
_cell.angle_alpha   90.00
_cell.angle_beta   90.00
_cell.angle_gamma   90.00
#
_symmetry.space_group_name_H-M   'P 1'
#
loop_
_entity.id
_entity.type
_entity.pdbx_description
1 polymer ?
#
loop_
_entity_poly.entity_id
_entity_poly.type
_entity_poly.pdbx_seq_one_letter_code
_entity_poly.pdbx_strand_id
1 'polypeptide(L)'
;MELDRLLADLSQPRAYPFPVRHIEVRQTHISAVFLADGYAYKIKKPVDLGFLDFRDLDRRRYFCEEEVRLNGRLAHNVYLGVVPVTRTEAGAQFEGPGPAVEWAVKMRRLPDAATLESRLERGEIR
;
A
#
# COMPACT_ATOMS: atom_id res chain seq x y z
N MET A 1 0.57 -18.76 -2.14
CA MET A 1 1.96 -19.17 -1.86
C MET A 1 2.97 -18.05 -2.06
N GLU A 2 3.09 -17.44 -3.25
CA GLU A 2 4.05 -16.33 -3.44
C GLU A 2 3.57 -15.00 -2.85
N LEU A 3 2.29 -14.66 -3.04
CA LEU A 3 1.67 -13.47 -2.45
C LEU A 3 1.67 -13.53 -0.91
N ASP A 4 1.30 -14.67 -0.32
CA ASP A 4 1.25 -14.82 1.15
C ASP A 4 2.62 -14.60 1.78
N ARG A 5 3.68 -15.11 1.13
CA ARG A 5 5.06 -14.86 1.56
C ARG A 5 5.44 -13.40 1.43
N LEU A 6 5.07 -12.75 0.32
CA LEU A 6 5.29 -11.30 0.15
C LEU A 6 4.59 -10.50 1.26
N LEU A 7 3.32 -10.81 1.55
CA LEU A 7 2.56 -10.16 2.63
C LEU A 7 3.20 -10.39 3.99
N ALA A 8 3.65 -11.61 4.27
CA ALA A 8 4.33 -11.95 5.52
C ALA A 8 5.66 -11.18 5.69
N ASP A 9 6.46 -11.09 4.63
CA ASP A 9 7.71 -10.33 4.64
C ASP A 9 7.47 -8.83 4.90
N LEU A 10 6.51 -8.23 4.19
CA LEU A 10 6.14 -6.81 4.32
C LEU A 10 5.44 -6.46 5.65
N SER A 11 5.01 -7.49 6.40
CA SER A 11 4.45 -7.34 7.76
C SER A 11 5.53 -7.25 8.85
N GLN A 12 6.82 -7.35 8.49
CA GLN A 12 7.94 -7.26 9.43
C GLN A 12 8.53 -5.84 9.47
N PRO A 13 8.96 -5.31 10.63
CA PRO A 13 9.60 -4.00 10.73
C PRO A 13 10.82 -3.80 9.81
N ARG A 14 11.57 -4.87 9.52
CA ARG A 14 12.72 -4.85 8.61
C ARG A 14 12.37 -4.51 7.16
N ALA A 15 11.10 -4.59 6.78
CA ALA A 15 10.65 -4.31 5.42
C ALA A 15 10.54 -2.80 5.10
N TYR A 16 10.81 -1.93 6.08
CA TYR A 16 10.63 -0.48 5.93
C TYR A 16 11.99 0.24 5.98
N PRO A 17 12.17 1.32 5.20
CA PRO A 17 13.42 2.09 5.19
C PRO A 17 13.61 2.97 6.43
N PHE A 18 12.75 2.83 7.43
CA PHE A 18 12.78 3.56 8.71
C PHE A 18 12.35 2.63 9.85
N PRO A 19 12.71 2.95 11.11
CA PRO A 19 12.22 2.20 12.27
C PRO A 19 10.70 2.24 12.36
N VAL A 20 10.08 1.06 12.41
CA VAL A 20 8.62 0.89 12.59
C VAL A 20 8.37 0.11 13.88
N ARG A 21 7.44 0.62 14.70
CA ARG A 21 7.04 0.00 15.97
C ARG A 21 5.77 -0.82 15.83
N HIS A 22 4.82 -0.34 15.04
CA HIS A 22 3.53 -0.99 14.86
C HIS A 22 3.20 -1.09 13.37
N ILE A 23 2.83 -2.32 12.97
CA ILE A 23 2.36 -2.63 11.63
C ILE A 23 0.99 -3.26 11.77
N GLU A 24 -0.01 -2.64 11.17
CA GLU A 24 -1.34 -3.22 11.00
C GLU A 24 -1.56 -3.50 9.51
N VAL A 25 -2.02 -4.70 9.18
CA VAL A 25 -2.27 -5.08 7.78
C VAL A 25 -3.77 -5.21 7.56
N ARG A 26 -4.31 -4.34 6.70
CA ARG A 26 -5.70 -4.39 6.25
C ARG A 26 -5.76 -4.92 4.84
N GLN A 27 -6.60 -5.92 4.61
CA GLN A 27 -6.75 -6.52 3.29
C GLN A 27 -8.15 -6.29 2.74
N THR A 28 -8.21 -6.05 1.43
CA THR A 28 -9.45 -6.09 0.66
C THR A 28 -9.37 -7.23 -0.36
N HIS A 29 -10.41 -7.36 -1.18
CA HIS A 29 -10.45 -8.30 -2.29
C HIS A 29 -9.30 -8.09 -3.29
N ILE A 30 -8.87 -6.84 -3.50
CA ILE A 30 -7.91 -6.47 -4.57
C ILE A 30 -6.61 -5.84 -4.06
N SER A 31 -6.46 -5.62 -2.76
CA SER A 31 -5.29 -4.92 -2.21
C SER A 31 -4.95 -5.38 -0.79
N ALA A 32 -3.71 -5.12 -0.40
CA ALA A 32 -3.27 -5.14 0.98
C ALA A 32 -2.67 -3.78 1.33
N VAL A 33 -3.03 -3.26 2.50
CA VAL A 33 -2.58 -1.97 3.04
C VAL A 33 -1.84 -2.24 4.34
N PHE A 34 -0.60 -1.78 4.42
CA PHE A 34 0.26 -1.86 5.58
C PHE A 34 0.32 -0.48 6.24
N LEU A 35 -0.23 -0.36 7.44
CA LEU A 35 -0.24 0.85 8.24
C LEU A 35 0.96 0.80 9.18
N ALA A 36 2.02 1.53 8.85
CA ALA A 36 3.31 1.51 9.53
C ALA A 36 3.59 2.88 10.17
N ASP A 37 3.23 3.01 11.45
CA ASP A 37 3.28 4.26 12.21
C ASP A 37 2.72 5.47 11.41
N GLY A 38 3.57 6.40 10.96
CA GLY A 38 3.17 7.61 10.23
C GLY A 38 2.86 7.42 8.74
N TYR A 39 3.05 6.22 8.19
CA TYR A 39 2.90 5.92 6.77
C TYR A 39 1.93 4.77 6.51
N ALA A 40 1.40 4.73 5.29
CA ALA A 40 0.64 3.62 4.78
C ALA A 40 1.20 3.20 3.41
N TYR A 41 1.36 1.90 3.19
CA TYR A 41 1.80 1.31 1.93
C TYR A 41 0.70 0.42 1.39
N LYS A 42 0.31 0.59 0.14
CA LYS A 42 -0.73 -0.23 -0.49
C LYS A 42 -0.18 -0.95 -1.71
N ILE A 43 -0.30 -2.28 -1.72
CA ILE A 43 -0.02 -3.12 -2.89
C ILE A 43 -1.32 -3.66 -3.48
N LYS A 44 -1.30 -3.96 -4.77
CA LYS A 44 -2.41 -4.57 -5.51
C LYS A 44 -2.20 -6.09 -5.59
N LYS A 45 -3.25 -6.86 -5.31
CA LYS A 45 -3.19 -8.33 -5.42
C LYS A 45 -3.22 -8.73 -6.90
N PRO A 46 -2.49 -9.78 -7.32
CA PRO A 46 -2.41 -10.21 -8.71
C PRO A 46 -3.69 -10.94 -9.15
N VAL A 47 -4.77 -10.19 -9.35
CA VAL A 47 -6.10 -10.70 -9.72
C VAL A 47 -6.59 -10.09 -11.03
N ASP A 48 -7.50 -10.80 -11.70
CA ASP A 48 -8.27 -10.29 -12.84
C ASP A 48 -9.76 -10.46 -12.52
N LEU A 49 -10.50 -9.36 -12.49
CA LEU A 49 -11.94 -9.32 -12.22
C LEU A 49 -12.75 -8.96 -13.48
N GLY A 50 -12.15 -8.98 -14.67
CA GLY A 50 -12.77 -8.64 -15.95
C GLY A 50 -12.88 -7.13 -16.23
N PHE A 51 -13.04 -6.30 -15.18
CA PHE A 51 -12.98 -4.83 -15.26
C PHE A 51 -11.67 -4.25 -14.69
N LEU A 52 -10.83 -5.11 -14.11
CA LEU A 52 -9.58 -4.76 -13.45
C LEU A 52 -8.59 -5.91 -13.61
N ASP A 53 -7.44 -5.64 -14.22
CA ASP A 53 -6.39 -6.64 -14.44
C ASP A 53 -5.07 -6.20 -13.79
N PHE A 54 -4.73 -6.89 -12.70
CA PHE A 54 -3.51 -6.70 -11.91
C PHE A 54 -2.55 -7.88 -12.02
N ARG A 55 -2.72 -8.80 -12.97
CA ARG A 55 -1.87 -10.00 -13.06
C ARG A 55 -0.42 -9.66 -13.37
N ASP A 56 -0.22 -8.69 -14.25
CA ASP A 56 1.10 -8.24 -14.69
C ASP A 56 1.67 -7.14 -13.78
N LEU A 57 3.01 -7.17 -13.59
CA LEU A 57 3.70 -6.24 -12.71
C LEU A 57 3.66 -4.80 -13.25
N ASP A 58 3.81 -4.61 -14.56
CA ASP A 58 3.74 -3.27 -15.19
C ASP A 58 2.32 -2.73 -15.13
N ARG A 59 1.30 -3.58 -15.26
CA ARG A 59 -0.09 -3.18 -14.99
C ARG A 59 -0.27 -2.72 -13.54
N ARG A 60 0.25 -3.46 -12.56
CA ARG A 60 0.15 -3.02 -11.15
C ARG A 60 0.85 -1.69 -10.91
N ARG A 61 2.02 -1.47 -11.53
CA ARG A 61 2.70 -0.18 -11.53
C ARG A 61 1.80 0.93 -12.09
N TYR A 62 1.30 0.74 -13.31
CA TYR A 62 0.42 1.69 -13.99
C TYR A 62 -0.79 2.07 -13.12
N PHE A 63 -1.48 1.09 -12.53
CA PHE A 63 -2.63 1.38 -11.67
C PHE A 63 -2.25 2.00 -10.32
N CYS A 64 -1.03 1.80 -9.82
CA CYS A 64 -0.51 2.56 -8.67
C CYS A 64 -0.26 4.03 -9.04
N GLU A 65 0.30 4.28 -10.23
CA GLU A 65 0.54 5.64 -10.75
C GLU A 65 -0.79 6.38 -10.97
N GLU A 66 -1.78 5.70 -11.56
CA GLU A 66 -3.14 6.24 -11.73
C GLU A 66 -3.83 6.53 -10.40
N GLU A 67 -3.66 5.67 -9.40
CA GLU A 67 -4.19 5.92 -8.06
C GLU A 67 -3.60 7.19 -7.44
N VAL A 68 -2.28 7.39 -7.54
CA VAL A 68 -1.62 8.62 -7.07
C VAL A 68 -2.12 9.83 -7.85
N ARG A 69 -2.21 9.75 -9.19
CA ARG A 69 -2.63 10.86 -10.05
C ARG A 69 -4.08 11.28 -9.79
N LEU A 70 -4.99 10.31 -9.64
CA LEU A 70 -6.41 10.57 -9.47
C LEU A 70 -6.73 11.03 -8.04
N ASN A 71 -6.24 10.30 -7.04
CA ASN A 71 -6.60 10.57 -5.64
C ASN A 71 -5.79 11.73 -5.05
N GLY A 72 -4.56 11.96 -5.52
CA GLY A 72 -3.72 13.06 -5.06
C GLY A 72 -4.35 14.44 -5.28
N ARG A 73 -5.21 14.58 -6.30
CA ARG A 73 -5.98 15.81 -6.56
C ARG A 73 -7.01 16.13 -5.47
N LEU A 74 -7.50 15.11 -4.77
CA LEU A 74 -8.53 15.22 -3.75
C LEU A 74 -7.94 15.20 -2.33
N ALA A 75 -6.72 14.69 -2.18
CA ALA A 75 -6.08 14.46 -0.90
C ALA A 75 -4.65 15.02 -0.90
N HIS A 76 -4.55 16.35 -0.83
CA HIS A 76 -3.27 17.07 -0.80
C HIS A 76 -2.36 16.51 0.31
N ASN A 77 -1.12 16.21 -0.05
CA ASN A 77 -0.07 15.66 0.82
C ASN A 77 -0.32 14.26 1.40
N VAL A 78 -1.43 13.58 1.06
CA VAL A 78 -1.68 12.21 1.51
C VAL A 78 -0.92 11.20 0.66
N TYR A 79 -1.01 11.32 -0.67
CA TYR A 79 -0.31 10.43 -1.60
C TYR A 79 1.11 10.94 -1.84
N LEU A 80 2.12 10.13 -1.48
CA LEU A 80 3.53 10.50 -1.55
C LEU A 80 4.21 9.98 -2.82
N GLY A 81 3.60 9.00 -3.50
CA GLY A 81 4.07 8.48 -4.77
C GLY A 81 3.98 6.96 -4.87
N VAL A 82 4.53 6.43 -5.96
CA VAL A 82 4.69 4.99 -6.18
C VAL A 82 6.12 4.61 -5.83
N VAL A 83 6.28 3.55 -5.05
CA VAL A 83 7.59 3.06 -4.59
C VAL A 83 7.77 1.58 -4.94
N PRO A 84 8.99 1.14 -5.21
CA PRO A 84 9.25 -0.27 -5.47
C PRO A 84 9.17 -1.07 -4.17
N VAL A 85 8.76 -2.32 -4.30
CA VAL A 85 9.06 -3.38 -3.35
C VAL A 85 10.15 -4.22 -3.98
N THR A 86 11.28 -4.38 -3.31
CA THR A 86 12.40 -5.19 -3.81
C THR A 86 12.61 -6.41 -2.94
N ARG A 87 13.33 -7.40 -3.47
CA ARG A 87 13.65 -8.64 -2.76
C ARG A 87 15.12 -8.67 -2.37
N THR A 88 15.38 -9.01 -1.11
CA THR A 88 16.71 -9.24 -0.55
C THR A 88 16.82 -10.66 -0.03
N GLU A 89 18.02 -11.05 0.43
CA GLU A 89 18.23 -12.30 1.15
C GLU A 89 17.38 -12.41 2.43
N ALA A 90 17.09 -11.27 3.07
CA ALA A 90 16.29 -11.20 4.30
C ALA A 90 14.77 -11.18 4.03
N GLY A 91 14.33 -11.13 2.77
CA GLY A 91 12.93 -11.04 2.37
C GLY A 91 12.61 -9.78 1.55
N ALA A 92 11.32 -9.54 1.31
CA ALA A 92 10.85 -8.35 0.62
C ALA A 92 10.89 -7.09 1.51
N GLN A 93 11.18 -5.94 0.89
CA GLN A 93 11.20 -4.63 1.55
C GLN A 93 10.64 -3.53 0.64
N PHE A 94 9.98 -2.54 1.22
CA PHE A 94 9.59 -1.30 0.57
C PHE A 94 10.82 -0.41 0.36
N GLU A 95 10.86 0.30 -0.79
CA GLU A 95 11.87 1.31 -1.10
C GLU A 95 13.31 0.78 -1.07
N GLY A 96 13.48 -0.54 -1.17
CA GLY A 96 14.80 -1.15 -1.20
C GLY A 96 15.51 -0.95 -2.55
N PRO A 97 16.83 -1.18 -2.58
CA PRO A 97 17.59 -1.18 -3.83
C PRO A 97 17.23 -2.38 -4.70
N GLY A 98 17.49 -2.25 -6.00
CA GLY A 98 17.37 -3.33 -6.98
C GLY A 98 16.07 -3.33 -7.79
N PRO A 99 15.84 -4.36 -8.62
CA PRO A 99 14.65 -4.47 -9.44
C PRO A 99 13.40 -4.65 -8.57
N ALA A 100 12.32 -3.98 -8.96
CA ALA A 100 11.02 -4.14 -8.30
C ALA A 100 10.46 -5.54 -8.55
N VAL A 101 10.04 -6.21 -7.48
CA VAL A 101 9.25 -7.44 -7.52
C VAL A 101 7.76 -7.17 -7.30
N GLU A 102 7.43 -5.99 -6.77
CA GLU A 102 6.08 -5.45 -6.64
C GLU A 102 6.14 -3.91 -6.60
N TRP A 103 5.02 -3.22 -6.79
CA TRP A 103 4.87 -1.78 -6.64
C TRP A 103 3.86 -1.44 -5.55
N ALA A 104 4.16 -0.39 -4.77
CA ALA A 104 3.29 0.08 -3.72
C ALA A 104 2.97 1.57 -3.89
N VAL A 105 1.77 1.97 -3.52
CA VAL A 105 1.43 3.38 -3.28
C VAL A 105 1.84 3.72 -1.85
N LYS A 106 2.74 4.70 -1.69
CA LYS A 106 3.14 5.23 -0.39
C LYS A 106 2.28 6.44 -0.05
N MET A 107 1.75 6.46 1.17
CA MET A 107 0.87 7.51 1.66
C MET A 107 1.27 7.92 3.08
N ARG A 108 0.90 9.14 3.49
CA ARG A 108 0.82 9.49 4.91
C ARG A 108 -0.35 8.72 5.53
N ARG A 109 -0.12 8.11 6.70
CA ARG A 109 -1.22 7.50 7.46
C ARG A 109 -2.11 8.61 7.99
N LEU A 110 -3.40 8.54 7.66
CA LEU A 110 -4.40 9.39 8.27
C LEU A 110 -4.81 8.82 9.64
N PRO A 111 -5.17 9.67 10.61
CA PRO A 111 -5.74 9.19 11.88
C PRO A 111 -6.95 8.30 11.61
N ASP A 112 -7.11 7.19 12.34
CA ASP A 112 -8.27 6.31 12.16
C ASP A 112 -9.60 7.06 12.36
N ALA A 113 -9.62 8.04 13.27
CA ALA A 113 -10.75 8.94 13.47
C ALA A 113 -11.12 9.82 12.27
N ALA A 114 -10.22 10.01 11.30
CA ALA A 114 -10.44 10.82 10.11
C ALA A 114 -11.11 10.05 8.95
N THR A 115 -11.34 8.75 9.11
CA THR A 115 -12.06 7.94 8.12
C THR A 115 -13.50 8.43 7.94
N LEU A 116 -14.07 8.26 6.74
CA LEU A 116 -15.46 8.61 6.46
C LEU A 116 -16.42 7.86 7.39
N GLU A 117 -16.15 6.57 7.64
CA GLU A 117 -16.89 5.72 8.57
C GLU A 117 -16.91 6.33 9.98
N SER A 118 -15.75 6.60 10.58
CA SER A 118 -15.70 7.19 11.92
C SER A 118 -16.32 8.59 11.98
N ARG A 119 -16.27 9.37 10.90
CA ARG A 119 -16.91 10.69 10.83
C ARG A 119 -18.44 10.59 10.69
N LEU A 120 -18.94 9.58 9.99
CA LEU A 120 -20.38 9.28 9.90
C LEU A 120 -20.91 8.81 11.25
N GLU A 121 -20.21 7.90 11.93
CA GLU A 121 -20.58 7.41 13.27
C GLU A 121 -20.65 8.55 14.30
N ARG A 122 -19.79 9.57 14.17
CA ARG A 122 -19.81 10.77 15.01
C ARG A 122 -20.77 11.87 14.53
N GLY A 123 -21.46 11.70 13.40
CA GLY A 123 -22.38 12.70 12.85
C GLY A 123 -21.72 13.95 12.26
N GLU A 124 -20.43 13.88 11.92
CA GLU A 124 -19.65 14.99 11.35
C GLU A 124 -19.81 15.15 9.83
N ILE A 125 -20.47 14.19 9.19
CA ILE A 125 -20.81 14.17 7.77
C ILE A 125 -22.31 13.86 7.66
N ARG A 126 -23.03 14.64 6.84
CA ARG A 126 -24.48 14.54 6.62
C ARG A 126 -24.78 14.03 5.22
#